data_AF-A0A397SZS7-F1
#
_entry.id   AF-A0A397SZS7-F1
#
_cell.length_a   1.000
_cell.length_b   1.000
_cell.length_c   1.000
_cell.angle_alpha   90.00
_cell.angle_beta   90.00
_cell.angle_gamma   90.00
#
_symmetry.space_group_name_H-M   'P 1'
#
loop_
_entity.id
_entity.type
_entity.pdbx_description
1 polymer ?
#
loop_
_entity_poly.entity_id
_entity_poly.type
_entity_poly.pdbx_seq_one_letter_code
_entity_poly.pdbx_strand_id
1 'polypeptide(L)'
;MPQKINLVIVVLDGSYLLEEHFETIFEAYLEPILKHMKQQQIIIDKEDKEKKGEMEKSKITPKLKCGLIVFGNYEPISRSPVTTYYFEENLSQFEKLIAGIEFEDGGMRENAVAEGLVAALEMFDTYKCQMKPETPETTEIIRHCLLISNSHPCSDLVHRNHNEKYDQYSMKQIVEEMKNVNQGVEVHNATDVINSSHVVKLAGFKPPFTHPKEGKFI
;
A
#
# COMPACT_ATOMS: atom_id res chain seq x y z
N MET A 1 -0.48 -20.66 -17.65
CA MET A 1 -0.39 -19.32 -18.28
C MET A 1 0.34 -18.41 -17.32
N PRO A 2 1.23 -17.53 -17.79
CA PRO A 2 1.85 -16.55 -16.91
C PRO A 2 0.76 -15.74 -16.20
N GLN A 3 0.86 -15.62 -14.89
CA GLN A 3 -0.11 -14.92 -14.06
C GLN A 3 0.62 -13.82 -13.30
N LYS A 4 0.03 -12.62 -13.29
CA LYS A 4 0.51 -11.51 -12.46
C LYS A 4 -0.42 -11.32 -11.28
N ILE A 5 0.13 -11.06 -10.10
CA ILE A 5 -0.62 -10.75 -8.88
C ILE A 5 -0.11 -9.42 -8.34
N ASN A 6 -0.99 -8.43 -8.25
CA ASN A 6 -0.76 -7.19 -7.49
C ASN A 6 -1.18 -7.44 -6.04
N LEU A 7 -0.22 -7.43 -5.12
CA LEU A 7 -0.48 -7.39 -3.68
C LEU A 7 -0.39 -5.95 -3.23
N VAL A 8 -1.49 -5.36 -2.81
CA VAL A 8 -1.53 -3.99 -2.32
C VAL A 8 -1.82 -4.03 -0.83
N ILE A 9 -0.98 -3.41 -0.02
CA ILE A 9 -1.23 -3.19 1.40
C ILE A 9 -1.46 -1.70 1.59
N VAL A 10 -2.63 -1.34 2.13
CA VAL A 10 -2.92 0.01 2.58
C VAL A 10 -2.56 0.10 4.06
N VAL A 11 -1.65 0.99 4.40
CA VAL A 11 -1.24 1.31 5.76
C VAL A 11 -1.88 2.64 6.12
N LEU A 12 -2.91 2.60 6.96
CA LEU A 12 -3.83 3.69 7.27
C LEU A 12 -3.61 4.18 8.70
N ASP A 13 -3.45 5.49 8.86
CA ASP A 13 -3.48 6.15 10.16
C ASP A 13 -4.91 6.11 10.73
N GLY A 14 -5.08 5.38 11.83
CA GLY A 14 -6.37 5.19 12.49
C GLY A 14 -6.79 6.33 13.41
N SER A 15 -6.04 7.45 13.41
CA SER A 15 -6.36 8.59 14.26
C SER A 15 -7.56 9.38 13.77
N TYR A 16 -8.33 9.93 14.72
CA TYR A 16 -9.47 10.83 14.45
C TYR A 16 -9.09 12.04 13.57
N LEU A 17 -7.82 12.45 13.55
CA LEU A 17 -7.32 13.55 12.72
C LEU A 17 -7.38 13.25 11.22
N LEU A 18 -7.48 11.98 10.82
CA LEU A 18 -7.64 11.61 9.42
C LEU A 18 -9.12 11.48 9.02
N GLU A 19 -10.02 11.29 9.99
CA GLU A 19 -11.44 10.96 9.76
C GLU A 19 -12.13 11.92 8.80
N GLU A 20 -12.04 13.23 9.06
CA GLU A 20 -12.71 14.26 8.27
C GLU A 20 -12.18 14.39 6.82
N HIS A 21 -10.98 13.88 6.56
CA HIS A 21 -10.33 13.93 5.25
C HIS A 21 -10.40 12.60 4.51
N PHE A 22 -10.70 11.50 5.21
CA PHE A 22 -10.54 10.16 4.69
C PHE A 22 -11.45 9.88 3.49
N GLU A 23 -12.71 10.32 3.53
CA GLU A 23 -13.65 10.14 2.41
C GLU A 23 -13.08 10.75 1.12
N THR A 24 -12.55 11.98 1.19
CA THR A 24 -11.94 12.64 0.03
C THR A 24 -10.68 11.90 -0.44
N ILE A 25 -9.81 11.47 0.47
CA ILE A 25 -8.60 10.71 0.12
C ILE A 25 -8.98 9.39 -0.56
N PHE A 26 -10.00 8.72 -0.04
CA PHE A 26 -10.49 7.46 -0.54
C PHE A 26 -11.03 7.62 -1.97
N GLU A 27 -11.98 8.52 -2.18
CA GLU A 27 -12.65 8.70 -3.47
C GLU A 27 -11.74 9.32 -4.53
N ALA A 28 -10.96 10.34 -4.17
CA ALA A 28 -10.15 11.07 -5.15
C ALA A 28 -8.89 10.32 -5.56
N TYR A 29 -8.40 9.40 -4.73
CA TYR A 29 -7.11 8.76 -4.98
C TYR A 29 -7.10 7.27 -4.76
N LEU A 30 -7.45 6.77 -3.56
CA LEU A 30 -7.25 5.35 -3.26
C LEU A 30 -8.10 4.46 -4.16
N GLU A 31 -9.40 4.77 -4.28
CA GLU A 31 -10.33 4.01 -5.11
C GLU A 31 -9.91 4.03 -6.60
N PRO A 32 -9.55 5.18 -7.21
CA PRO A 32 -8.95 5.21 -8.56
C PRO A 32 -7.68 4.37 -8.71
N ILE A 33 -6.76 4.41 -7.74
CA ILE A 33 -5.51 3.63 -7.77
C ILE A 33 -5.82 2.13 -7.78
N LEU A 34 -6.69 1.67 -6.88
CA LEU A 34 -7.06 0.25 -6.77
C LEU A 34 -7.81 -0.24 -8.02
N LYS A 35 -8.75 0.55 -8.54
CA LYS A 35 -9.44 0.26 -9.81
C LYS A 35 -8.45 0.15 -10.96
N HIS A 36 -7.48 1.06 -11.05
CA HIS A 36 -6.44 1.03 -12.06
C HIS A 36 -5.60 -0.26 -11.94
N MET A 37 -5.09 -0.59 -10.75
CA MET A 37 -4.27 -1.80 -10.52
C MET A 37 -5.03 -3.11 -10.81
N LYS A 38 -6.36 -3.12 -10.66
CA LYS A 38 -7.22 -4.26 -11.04
C LYS A 38 -7.43 -4.38 -12.56
N GLN A 39 -7.47 -3.25 -13.26
CA GLN A 39 -7.82 -3.17 -14.68
C GLN A 39 -6.62 -3.08 -15.63
N GLN A 40 -5.42 -2.82 -15.10
CA GLN A 40 -4.18 -2.73 -15.87
C GLN A 40 -3.98 -3.98 -16.73
N GLN A 41 -4.06 -3.83 -18.05
CA GLN A 41 -3.70 -4.90 -18.98
C GLN A 41 -2.20 -4.84 -19.23
N ILE A 42 -1.49 -5.90 -18.86
CA ILE A 42 -0.06 -6.00 -19.13
C ILE A 42 0.10 -6.75 -20.44
N ILE A 43 0.74 -6.09 -21.41
CA ILE A 43 1.11 -6.68 -22.70
C ILE A 43 2.43 -7.40 -22.48
N ILE A 44 2.43 -8.72 -22.62
CA ILE A 44 3.68 -9.49 -22.68
C ILE A 44 3.98 -9.73 -24.15
N ASP A 45 5.09 -9.15 -24.61
CA ASP A 45 5.69 -9.48 -25.90
C ASP A 45 6.45 -10.80 -25.73
N LYS A 46 5.94 -11.88 -26.34
CA LYS A 46 6.72 -13.12 -26.47
C LYS A 46 7.50 -13.04 -27.77
N GLU A 47 8.83 -13.07 -27.67
CA GLU A 47 9.68 -13.36 -28.84
C GLU A 47 9.59 -14.84 -29.16
N ASP A 48 8.77 -15.19 -30.15
CA ASP A 48 8.83 -16.51 -30.78
C ASP A 48 10.11 -16.59 -31.63
N LYS A 49 11.10 -17.35 -31.15
CA LYS A 49 12.36 -17.60 -31.87
C LYS A 49 12.18 -18.38 -33.18
N GLU A 50 10.99 -18.92 -33.45
CA GLU A 50 10.72 -19.80 -34.61
C GLU A 50 9.92 -19.14 -35.73
N LYS A 51 9.34 -17.94 -35.54
CA LYS A 51 8.63 -17.21 -36.59
C LYS A 51 9.14 -15.78 -36.69
N LYS A 52 9.97 -15.53 -37.70
CA LYS A 52 10.37 -14.16 -38.09
C LYS A 52 9.13 -13.30 -38.34
N GLY A 53 8.77 -12.45 -37.37
CA GLY A 53 8.02 -11.22 -37.61
C GLY A 53 6.66 -11.06 -36.95
N GLU A 54 6.09 -12.07 -36.27
CA GLU A 54 4.81 -11.92 -35.57
C GLU A 54 5.02 -11.94 -34.04
N MET A 55 5.03 -10.75 -33.42
CA MET A 55 4.93 -10.62 -31.97
C MET A 55 3.51 -11.00 -31.52
N GLU A 56 3.34 -12.18 -30.92
CA GLU A 56 2.10 -12.52 -30.21
C GLU A 56 2.00 -11.69 -28.93
N LYS A 57 1.20 -10.61 -28.99
CA LYS A 57 0.87 -9.77 -27.84
C LYS A 57 -0.18 -10.48 -26.99
N SER A 58 0.26 -11.09 -25.90
CA SER A 58 -0.67 -11.67 -24.92
C SER A 58 -1.07 -10.63 -23.87
N LYS A 59 -2.37 -10.35 -23.76
CA LYS A 59 -2.93 -9.45 -22.75
C LYS A 59 -3.25 -10.24 -21.48
N ILE A 60 -2.62 -9.88 -20.37
CA ILE A 60 -2.88 -10.50 -19.07
C ILE A 60 -3.50 -9.45 -18.15
N THR A 61 -4.62 -9.82 -17.52
CA THR A 61 -5.20 -9.03 -16.43
C THR A 61 -4.65 -9.58 -15.11
N PRO A 62 -3.95 -8.76 -14.30
CA PRO A 62 -3.41 -9.21 -13.02
C PRO A 62 -4.55 -9.46 -12.03
N LYS A 63 -4.34 -10.42 -11.12
CA LYS A 63 -5.20 -10.53 -9.94
C LYS A 63 -4.79 -9.46 -8.93
N LEU A 64 -5.76 -8.78 -8.34
CA LEU A 64 -5.53 -7.83 -7.26
C LEU A 64 -5.86 -8.50 -5.92
N LYS A 65 -4.98 -8.39 -4.94
CA LYS A 65 -5.25 -8.71 -3.55
C LYS A 65 -4.91 -7.52 -2.67
N CYS A 66 -5.81 -7.15 -1.77
CA CYS A 66 -5.70 -5.96 -0.94
C CYS A 66 -5.65 -6.34 0.55
N GLY A 67 -4.60 -5.93 1.24
CA GLY A 67 -4.50 -5.99 2.70
C GLY A 67 -4.65 -4.59 3.29
N LEU A 68 -5.10 -4.52 4.55
CA LEU A 68 -5.25 -3.27 5.28
C LEU A 68 -4.54 -3.39 6.63
N ILE A 69 -3.81 -2.35 6.98
CA ILE A 69 -3.18 -2.18 8.27
C ILE A 69 -3.63 -0.83 8.80
N VAL A 70 -4.22 -0.81 9.97
CA VAL A 70 -4.59 0.42 10.66
C VAL A 70 -3.61 0.60 11.81
N PHE A 71 -2.89 1.72 11.83
CA PHE A 71 -1.95 2.02 12.90
C PHE A 71 -2.41 3.23 13.72
N GLY A 72 -2.25 3.14 15.04
CA GLY A 72 -2.47 4.24 15.97
C GLY A 72 -1.15 4.68 16.60
N ASN A 73 -1.15 4.87 17.90
CA ASN A 73 0.05 5.13 18.70
C ASN A 73 0.33 3.97 19.67
N TYR A 74 1.37 4.08 20.47
CA TYR A 74 1.64 3.15 21.56
C TYR A 74 0.69 3.39 22.75
N GLU A 75 0.61 2.39 23.64
CA GLU A 75 -0.07 2.55 24.92
C GLU A 75 0.54 3.72 25.72
N PRO A 76 -0.28 4.50 26.45
CA PRO A 76 -1.71 4.31 26.69
C PRO A 76 -2.63 5.00 25.66
N ILE A 77 -2.07 5.64 24.62
CA ILE A 77 -2.83 6.45 23.68
C ILE A 77 -3.70 5.58 22.78
N SER A 78 -3.19 4.42 22.34
CA SER A 78 -3.96 3.40 21.65
C SER A 78 -3.78 2.06 22.33
N ARG A 79 -4.79 1.19 22.26
CA ARG A 79 -4.75 -0.15 22.88
C ARG A 79 -3.75 -1.07 22.21
N SER A 80 -3.58 -0.89 20.90
CA SER A 80 -2.58 -1.58 20.08
C SER A 80 -2.03 -0.57 19.09
N PRO A 81 -0.72 -0.57 18.81
CA PRO A 81 -0.16 0.30 17.78
C PRO A 81 -0.63 -0.09 16.38
N VAL A 82 -1.05 -1.35 16.17
CA VAL A 82 -1.46 -1.86 14.87
C VAL A 82 -2.64 -2.83 14.96
N THR A 83 -3.55 -2.73 14.01
CA THR A 83 -4.57 -3.72 13.66
C THR A 83 -4.39 -4.15 12.22
N THR A 84 -4.39 -5.46 11.96
CA THR A 84 -4.07 -6.03 10.64
C THR A 84 -5.25 -6.82 10.08
N TYR A 85 -5.63 -6.50 8.84
CA TYR A 85 -6.60 -7.22 8.04
C TYR A 85 -5.90 -7.84 6.83
N TYR A 86 -5.88 -9.17 6.78
CA TYR A 86 -5.15 -9.91 5.75
C TYR A 86 -5.77 -9.76 4.35
N PHE A 87 -5.06 -10.23 3.32
CA PHE A 87 -5.43 -10.03 1.92
C PHE A 87 -6.84 -10.51 1.54
N GLU A 88 -7.63 -9.60 0.98
CA GLU A 88 -8.92 -9.82 0.33
C GLU A 88 -8.77 -9.75 -1.20
N GLU A 89 -9.40 -10.67 -1.94
CA GLU A 89 -9.37 -10.70 -3.42
C GLU A 89 -10.54 -9.91 -4.04
N ASN A 90 -11.64 -9.75 -3.30
CA ASN A 90 -12.80 -8.98 -3.72
C ASN A 90 -12.63 -7.50 -3.36
N LEU A 91 -12.27 -6.69 -4.36
CA LEU A 91 -12.13 -5.24 -4.20
C LEU A 91 -13.34 -4.57 -3.51
N SER A 92 -14.58 -4.98 -3.80
CA SER A 92 -15.76 -4.37 -3.17
C SER A 92 -15.89 -4.72 -1.68
N GLN A 93 -15.42 -5.91 -1.26
CA GLN A 93 -15.36 -6.26 0.16
C GLN A 93 -14.25 -5.48 0.86
N PHE A 94 -13.10 -5.31 0.21
CA PHE A 94 -12.02 -4.48 0.72
C PHE A 94 -12.42 -3.00 0.86
N GLU A 95 -13.11 -2.44 -0.13
CA GLU A 95 -13.63 -1.07 -0.09
C GLU A 95 -14.62 -0.87 1.06
N LYS A 96 -15.49 -1.85 1.34
CA LYS A 96 -16.38 -1.83 2.50
C LYS A 96 -15.63 -1.94 3.82
N LEU A 97 -14.58 -2.77 3.87
CA LEU A 97 -13.75 -2.93 5.05
C LEU A 97 -13.06 -1.61 5.41
N ILE A 98 -12.40 -0.98 4.45
CA ILE A 98 -11.64 0.24 4.71
C ILE A 98 -12.55 1.45 4.99
N ALA A 99 -13.70 1.56 4.33
CA ALA A 99 -14.69 2.59 4.63
C ALA A 99 -15.39 2.39 5.98
N GLY A 100 -15.33 1.19 6.56
CA GLY A 100 -15.91 0.86 7.85
C GLY A 100 -14.93 0.98 9.03
N ILE A 101 -13.72 1.49 8.81
CA ILE A 101 -12.76 1.72 9.91
C ILE A 101 -13.23 2.87 10.78
N GLU A 102 -13.28 2.64 12.09
CA GLU A 102 -13.54 3.66 13.11
C GLU A 102 -12.22 4.38 13.43
N PHE A 103 -12.20 5.70 13.26
CA PHE A 103 -11.02 6.54 13.51
C PHE A 103 -11.02 7.02 14.96
N GLU A 104 -10.47 6.21 15.87
CA GLU A 104 -10.51 6.49 17.31
C GLU A 104 -9.12 6.65 17.93
N ASP A 105 -8.14 5.92 17.42
CA ASP A 105 -6.88 5.63 18.10
C ASP A 105 -5.71 6.41 17.48
N GLY A 106 -5.04 7.26 18.26
CA GLY A 106 -3.80 7.91 17.82
C GLY A 106 -3.38 9.13 18.63
N GLY A 107 -2.12 9.53 18.48
CA GLY A 107 -1.56 10.73 19.08
C GLY A 107 -1.96 11.99 18.32
N MET A 108 -1.87 13.14 18.99
CA MET A 108 -2.19 14.44 18.39
C MET A 108 -1.16 14.93 17.36
N ARG A 109 0.02 14.30 17.28
CA ARG A 109 1.16 14.75 16.45
C ARG A 109 1.93 13.60 15.85
N GLU A 110 2.12 12.55 16.62
CA GLU A 110 2.90 11.40 16.24
C GLU A 110 2.11 10.11 16.46
N ASN A 111 2.40 9.13 15.62
CA ASN A 111 1.85 7.79 15.65
C ASN A 111 2.93 6.75 15.35
N ALA A 112 2.63 5.49 15.66
CA ALA A 112 3.49 4.35 15.46
C ALA A 112 3.55 3.91 13.98
N VAL A 113 3.83 4.87 13.07
CA VAL A 113 3.93 4.64 11.61
C VAL A 113 4.91 3.51 11.30
N ALA A 114 6.01 3.43 12.05
CA ALA A 114 7.03 2.39 11.90
C ALA A 114 6.45 0.99 12.13
N GLU A 115 5.60 0.82 13.16
CA GLU A 115 4.92 -0.44 13.46
C GLU A 115 3.97 -0.82 12.32
N GLY A 116 3.19 0.14 11.80
CA GLY A 116 2.29 -0.09 10.66
C GLY A 116 3.03 -0.56 9.40
N LEU A 117 4.19 0.05 9.10
CA LEU A 117 5.02 -0.37 7.97
C LEU A 117 5.68 -1.73 8.20
N VAL A 118 6.11 -2.06 9.41
CA VAL A 118 6.64 -3.39 9.72
C VAL A 118 5.56 -4.46 9.61
N ALA A 119 4.34 -4.18 10.07
CA ALA A 119 3.22 -5.10 9.88
C ALA A 119 2.96 -5.37 8.38
N ALA A 120 3.21 -4.40 7.49
CA ALA A 120 3.13 -4.62 6.04
C ALA A 120 4.23 -5.55 5.53
N LEU A 121 5.46 -5.40 6.02
CA LEU A 121 6.55 -6.33 5.70
C LEU A 121 6.24 -7.74 6.18
N GLU A 122 5.73 -7.89 7.41
CA GLU A 122 5.31 -9.18 7.97
C GLU A 122 4.19 -9.84 7.17
N MET A 123 3.24 -9.04 6.67
CA MET A 123 2.17 -9.53 5.82
C MET A 123 2.71 -10.05 4.48
N PHE A 124 3.68 -9.36 3.87
CA PHE A 124 4.36 -9.85 2.66
C PHE A 124 5.16 -11.13 2.91
N ASP A 125 5.87 -11.20 4.03
CA ASP A 125 6.62 -12.39 4.44
C ASP A 125 5.69 -13.59 4.66
N THR A 126 4.58 -13.36 5.36
CA THR A 126 3.53 -14.37 5.59
C THR A 126 2.97 -14.89 4.27
N TYR A 127 2.66 -13.99 3.33
CA TYR A 127 2.16 -14.38 2.00
C TYR A 127 3.19 -15.21 1.22
N LYS A 128 4.48 -14.82 1.29
CA LYS A 128 5.57 -15.55 0.65
C LYS A 128 5.73 -16.96 1.24
N CYS A 129 5.58 -17.13 2.55
CA CYS A 129 5.64 -18.44 3.20
C CYS A 129 4.45 -19.35 2.83
N GLN A 130 3.28 -18.77 2.56
CA GLN A 130 2.08 -19.53 2.15
C GLN A 130 2.10 -19.94 0.67
N MET A 131 2.91 -19.29 -0.17
CA MET A 131 3.10 -19.65 -1.57
C MET A 131 3.83 -21.00 -1.68
N LYS A 132 3.19 -21.99 -2.32
CA LYS A 132 3.81 -23.29 -2.57
C LYS A 132 5.00 -23.15 -3.54
N PRO A 133 6.09 -23.91 -3.36
CA PRO A 133 7.28 -23.86 -4.22
C PRO A 133 7.05 -24.32 -5.66
N GLU A 134 5.87 -24.84 -6.02
CA GLU A 134 5.54 -25.35 -7.36
C GLU A 134 4.94 -24.30 -8.32
N THR A 135 4.55 -23.12 -7.81
CA THR A 135 4.00 -22.00 -8.61
C THR A 135 4.97 -20.89 -9.09
N PRO A 136 6.27 -20.82 -8.73
CA PRO A 136 7.08 -19.61 -8.94
C PRO A 136 7.49 -19.38 -10.40
N GLU A 137 7.56 -20.41 -11.24
CA GLU A 137 8.05 -20.24 -12.62
C GLU A 137 7.06 -19.51 -13.54
N THR A 138 5.80 -19.35 -13.13
CA THR A 138 4.76 -18.72 -13.97
C THR A 138 4.00 -17.59 -13.28
N THR A 139 4.21 -17.35 -11.98
CA THR A 139 3.49 -16.30 -11.25
C THR A 139 4.43 -15.18 -10.82
N GLU A 140 4.25 -13.99 -11.39
CA GLU A 140 4.97 -12.78 -10.99
C GLU A 140 4.12 -12.02 -9.96
N ILE A 141 4.73 -11.73 -8.80
CA ILE A 141 4.09 -11.01 -7.70
C ILE A 141 4.67 -9.61 -7.65
N ILE A 142 3.81 -8.61 -7.84
CA ILE A 142 4.12 -7.20 -7.69
C ILE A 142 3.54 -6.75 -6.35
N ARG A 143 4.38 -6.19 -5.49
CA ARG A 143 4.00 -5.76 -4.13
C ARG A 143 3.83 -4.25 -4.12
N HIS A 144 2.84 -3.74 -3.41
CA HIS A 144 2.58 -2.30 -3.30
C HIS A 144 2.27 -2.00 -1.84
N CYS A 145 2.86 -0.93 -1.32
CA CYS A 145 2.58 -0.44 0.02
C CYS A 145 2.15 1.02 -0.10
N LEU A 146 0.91 1.31 0.28
CA LEU A 146 0.31 2.64 0.22
C LEU A 146 0.17 3.17 1.64
N LEU A 147 0.92 4.19 2.01
CA LEU A 147 0.84 4.82 3.32
C LEU A 147 -0.08 6.04 3.26
N ILE A 148 -1.11 6.05 4.09
CA ILE A 148 -2.03 7.17 4.29
C ILE A 148 -1.88 7.62 5.74
N SER A 149 -1.26 8.78 5.96
CA SER A 149 -0.93 9.27 7.30
C SER A 149 -1.12 10.78 7.40
N ASN A 150 -1.70 11.22 8.51
CA ASN A 150 -1.71 12.64 8.92
C ASN A 150 -0.71 12.91 10.06
N SER A 151 -0.06 11.86 10.56
CA SER A 151 0.82 11.92 11.72
C SER A 151 2.30 11.79 11.36
N HIS A 152 3.16 12.39 12.19
CA HIS A 152 4.59 12.11 12.13
C HIS A 152 4.91 10.73 12.71
N PRO A 153 5.94 10.02 12.22
CA PRO A 153 6.42 8.81 12.89
C PRO A 153 6.97 9.13 14.29
N CYS A 154 6.61 8.32 15.29
CA CYS A 154 7.30 8.32 16.57
C CYS A 154 8.82 8.11 16.38
N SER A 155 9.63 8.67 17.27
CA SER A 155 11.09 8.49 17.24
C SER A 155 11.55 7.09 17.67
N ASP A 156 10.67 6.34 18.34
CA ASP A 156 10.97 5.03 18.88
C ASP A 156 11.25 4.02 17.76
N LEU A 157 12.17 3.10 18.05
CA LEU A 157 12.43 1.95 17.19
C LEU A 157 11.29 0.95 17.34
N VAL A 158 11.06 0.16 16.30
CA VAL A 158 10.01 -0.87 16.29
C VAL A 158 10.21 -1.88 17.43
N HIS A 159 9.14 -2.17 18.17
CA HIS A 159 9.19 -3.11 19.30
C HIS A 159 7.83 -3.76 19.62
N ARG A 160 6.77 -3.55 18.82
CA ARG A 160 5.45 -4.20 18.97
C ARG A 160 5.06 -5.04 17.75
N ASN A 161 6.03 -5.42 16.93
CA ASN A 161 5.91 -6.32 15.80
C ASN A 161 5.77 -7.79 16.24
N HIS A 162 5.38 -8.68 15.32
CA HIS A 162 5.22 -10.11 15.58
C HIS A 162 6.47 -10.94 15.28
N ASN A 163 7.31 -10.47 14.36
CA ASN A 163 8.49 -11.17 13.87
C ASN A 163 9.76 -10.48 14.34
N GLU A 164 10.51 -11.16 15.22
CA GLU A 164 11.75 -10.68 15.84
C GLU A 164 12.81 -10.16 14.84
N LYS A 165 12.73 -10.58 13.56
CA LYS A 165 13.58 -10.03 12.48
C LYS A 165 13.51 -8.50 12.39
N TYR A 166 12.35 -7.91 12.69
CA TYR A 166 12.09 -6.48 12.56
C TYR A 166 12.25 -5.71 13.87
N ASP A 167 12.64 -6.38 14.96
CA ASP A 167 12.87 -5.73 16.23
C ASP A 167 13.93 -4.63 16.11
N GLN A 168 13.66 -3.50 16.75
CA GLN A 168 14.52 -2.33 16.79
C GLN A 168 14.80 -1.71 15.41
N TYR A 169 13.97 -2.00 14.40
CA TYR A 169 14.11 -1.34 13.11
C TYR A 169 13.80 0.15 13.25
N SER A 170 14.71 0.95 12.74
CA SER A 170 14.47 2.38 12.47
C SER A 170 13.67 2.55 11.20
N MET A 171 12.98 3.70 11.07
CA MET A 171 12.29 4.08 9.83
C MET A 171 13.19 3.97 8.57
N LYS A 172 14.49 4.25 8.71
CA LYS A 172 15.45 4.11 7.61
C LYS A 172 15.60 2.64 7.18
N GLN A 173 15.77 1.73 8.12
CA GLN A 173 15.89 0.29 7.85
C GLN A 173 14.59 -0.27 7.26
N ILE A 174 13.44 0.18 7.74
CA ILE A 174 12.13 -0.20 7.20
C ILE A 174 12.02 0.22 5.72
N VAL A 175 12.41 1.46 5.39
CA VAL A 175 12.37 1.94 4.01
C VAL A 175 13.34 1.18 3.10
N GLU A 176 14.52 0.81 3.61
CA GLU A 176 15.48 -0.01 2.87
C GLU A 176 14.94 -1.43 2.63
N GLU A 177 14.35 -2.05 3.64
CA GLU A 177 13.76 -3.39 3.51
C GLU A 177 12.53 -3.39 2.59
N MET A 178 11.68 -2.37 2.69
CA MET A 178 10.58 -2.16 1.75
C MET A 178 11.08 -2.12 0.31
N LYS A 179 12.18 -1.42 0.02
CA LYS A 179 12.79 -1.40 -1.33
C LYS A 179 13.32 -2.78 -1.75
N ASN A 180 13.92 -3.54 -0.83
CA ASN A 180 14.46 -4.87 -1.12
C ASN A 180 13.36 -5.89 -1.43
N VAL A 181 12.24 -5.83 -0.69
CA VAL A 181 11.06 -6.67 -0.92
C VAL A 181 10.35 -6.28 -2.23
N ASN A 182 10.60 -5.07 -2.70
CA ASN A 182 9.95 -4.41 -3.83
C ASN A 182 10.90 -4.16 -5.00
N GLN A 183 11.59 -5.18 -5.53
CA GLN A 183 12.44 -5.10 -6.74
C GLN A 183 11.66 -4.80 -8.05
N GLY A 184 10.65 -3.93 -8.00
CA GLY A 184 9.85 -3.49 -9.15
C GLY A 184 8.65 -2.61 -8.78
N VAL A 185 8.75 -1.67 -7.82
CA VAL A 185 7.59 -0.93 -7.31
C VAL A 185 7.68 0.57 -7.53
N GLU A 186 6.60 1.09 -8.13
CA GLU A 186 6.18 2.48 -8.19
C GLU A 186 5.35 2.81 -6.93
N VAL A 187 5.70 3.90 -6.24
CA VAL A 187 5.02 4.37 -5.01
C VAL A 187 4.04 5.47 -5.39
N HIS A 188 2.74 5.28 -5.12
CA HIS A 188 1.67 6.22 -5.47
C HIS A 188 1.12 6.92 -4.22
N ASN A 189 1.22 8.24 -4.17
CA ASN A 189 0.71 9.12 -3.10
C ASN A 189 -0.37 10.07 -3.61
N ALA A 190 -1.23 10.50 -2.71
CA ALA A 190 -2.59 10.94 -2.96
C ALA A 190 -2.91 12.20 -2.15
N THR A 191 -2.34 13.36 -2.49
CA THR A 191 -2.63 14.60 -1.73
C THR A 191 -2.32 15.87 -2.51
N ASP A 192 -3.32 16.74 -2.61
CA ASP A 192 -3.16 18.21 -2.61
C ASP A 192 -3.90 18.81 -1.39
N VAL A 193 -3.29 19.87 -0.83
CA VAL A 193 -3.72 20.86 0.20
C VAL A 193 -3.86 20.29 1.64
N ILE A 194 -3.13 20.70 2.70
CA ILE A 194 -2.89 22.05 3.29
C ILE A 194 -1.60 22.05 4.17
N ASN A 195 -0.72 23.05 4.00
CA ASN A 195 0.41 23.48 4.85
C ASN A 195 1.70 22.63 5.01
N SER A 196 2.81 23.37 5.15
CA SER A 196 4.21 23.09 4.81
C SER A 196 5.03 22.23 5.80
N SER A 197 4.41 21.28 6.50
CA SER A 197 5.11 20.33 7.40
C SER A 197 4.92 18.85 7.04
N HIS A 198 4.32 18.55 5.90
CA HIS A 198 3.89 17.19 5.55
C HIS A 198 4.64 16.69 4.31
N VAL A 199 5.45 15.64 4.48
CA VAL A 199 6.31 15.10 3.42
C VAL A 199 5.48 14.22 2.49
N VAL A 200 5.22 14.74 1.29
CA VAL A 200 4.71 13.98 0.14
C VAL A 200 5.81 13.96 -0.91
N LYS A 201 6.23 12.77 -1.34
CA LYS A 201 7.22 12.63 -2.44
C LYS A 201 6.76 11.56 -3.43
N LEU A 202 6.53 11.99 -4.66
CA LEU A 202 6.11 11.17 -5.79
C LEU A 202 7.27 11.09 -6.80
N ALA A 203 7.76 9.88 -7.06
CA ALA A 203 8.77 9.64 -8.10
C ALA A 203 8.17 8.76 -9.20
N GLY A 204 8.04 9.31 -10.41
CA GLY A 204 7.82 8.54 -11.65
C GLY A 204 6.38 8.42 -12.18
N PHE A 205 5.35 8.68 -11.38
CA PHE A 205 3.96 8.63 -11.86
C PHE A 205 3.57 9.91 -12.60
N LYS A 206 3.20 9.81 -13.88
CA LYS A 206 2.39 10.82 -14.56
C LYS A 206 0.92 10.41 -14.43
N PRO A 207 0.12 11.07 -13.57
CA PRO A 207 -1.30 10.77 -13.51
C PRO A 207 -1.91 10.94 -14.91
N PRO A 208 -2.74 10.00 -15.38
CA PRO A 208 -3.47 10.15 -16.65
C PRO A 208 -4.60 11.18 -16.55
N PHE A 209 -4.76 11.83 -15.39
CA PHE A 209 -5.82 12.77 -15.09
C PHE A 209 -5.22 14.09 -14.62
N THR A 210 -5.79 15.20 -15.10
CA THR A 210 -5.50 16.53 -14.61
C THR A 210 -6.08 16.67 -13.20
N HIS A 211 -5.29 17.23 -12.27
CA HIS A 211 -5.77 17.66 -10.95
C HIS A 211 -7.13 18.38 -11.09
N PRO A 212 -8.10 18.14 -10.19
CA PRO A 212 -9.28 18.98 -10.13
C PRO A 212 -8.82 20.42 -9.97
N LYS A 213 -9.24 21.30 -10.89
CA LYS A 213 -8.92 22.73 -10.84
C LYS A 213 -9.35 23.24 -9.47
N GLU A 214 -8.44 23.91 -8.76
CA GLU A 214 -8.76 24.65 -7.54
C GLU A 214 -10.02 25.48 -7.77
N GLY A 215 -11.12 25.03 -7.17
CA GLY A 215 -12.33 25.83 -7.07
C GLY A 215 -11.99 26.99 -6.15
N LYS A 216 -11.97 28.21 -6.70
CA LYS A 216 -11.96 29.43 -5.90
C LYS A 216 -13.16 29.37 -4.96
N PHE A 217 -12.92 29.11 -3.68
CA PHE A 217 -13.89 29.42 -2.64
C PHE A 217 -14.00 30.96 -2.58
N ILE A 218 -15.20 31.47 -2.87
CA ILE A 218 -15.62 32.87 -2.68
C ILE A 218 -16.06 33.01 -1.23
#